data_AF-A0A959EDZ8-F1
#
_entry.id   AF-A0A959EDZ8-F1
#
_cell.length_a   1.000
_cell.length_b   1.000
_cell.length_c   1.000
_cell.angle_alpha   90.00
_cell.angle_beta   90.00
_cell.angle_gamma   90.00
#
_symmetry.space_group_name_H-M   'P 1'
#
loop_
_entity.id
_entity.type
_entity.pdbx_description
1 polymer ?
#
loop_
_entity_poly.entity_id
_entity_poly.type
_entity_poly.pdbx_seq_one_letter_code
_entity_poly.pdbx_strand_id
1 'polypeptide(L)'
;SIANQEAYDIYFLEAIEHQLQLRPALLAVPAIQVYHACYRAVVRGGDRSTFQRLRQAMETHQHGFPKQEIRDLYLLAINFCIHALNRGEEGFAQEAFTLYGQSLQQGYLLEDGHIPESTFGNIVSLGLKLNRFDWVTDFIRERACFLRPEFQKSLPSYALAKLAYEQRLLAEALQLLVTVEARQPFLYFGAKTLQLKVFYELGEWDALDSLLESLRVYLQRHPDLGYHREHYLLLLQFARRLLQLSPVDQQARAALREEINDAKAFREREWFLRQLE
;
A
#
# COMPACT_ATOMS: atom_id res chain seq x y z
N SER A 1 -12.45 9.10 -16.34
CA SER A 1 -13.26 8.71 -17.52
C SER A 1 -13.88 7.36 -17.24
N ILE A 2 -15.21 7.28 -17.18
CA ILE A 2 -16.01 6.10 -16.78
C ILE A 2 -16.26 5.21 -18.03
N ALA A 3 -15.27 5.08 -18.92
CA ALA A 3 -15.46 4.41 -20.21
C ALA A 3 -15.22 2.88 -20.16
N ASN A 4 -14.63 2.35 -19.09
CA ASN A 4 -14.22 0.93 -19.01
C ASN A 4 -14.76 0.23 -17.74
N GLN A 5 -16.07 0.30 -17.50
CA GLN A 5 -16.74 -0.50 -16.45
C GLN A 5 -17.58 -1.66 -17.02
N GLU A 6 -17.46 -1.94 -18.31
CA GLU A 6 -18.06 -3.14 -18.89
C GLU A 6 -17.19 -4.36 -18.59
N ALA A 7 -17.80 -5.42 -18.05
CA ALA A 7 -17.17 -6.73 -17.99
C ALA A 7 -17.09 -7.28 -19.41
N TYR A 8 -15.93 -7.13 -20.05
CA TYR A 8 -15.67 -7.71 -21.37
C TYR A 8 -15.43 -9.21 -21.24
N ASP A 9 -16.32 -10.01 -21.81
CA ASP A 9 -16.11 -11.44 -21.98
C ASP A 9 -15.30 -11.68 -23.26
N ILE A 10 -14.00 -11.97 -23.11
CA ILE A 10 -13.12 -12.24 -24.25
C ILE A 10 -13.23 -13.73 -24.59
N TYR A 11 -14.27 -14.09 -25.35
CA TYR A 11 -14.59 -15.47 -25.73
C TYR A 11 -13.40 -16.26 -26.35
N PHE A 12 -12.47 -15.57 -27.00
CA PHE A 12 -11.29 -16.21 -27.59
C PHE A 12 -10.30 -16.74 -26.55
N LEU A 13 -10.32 -16.27 -25.30
CA LEU A 13 -9.38 -16.74 -24.27
C LEU A 13 -9.64 -18.20 -23.90
N GLU A 14 -10.90 -18.62 -23.83
CA GLU A 14 -11.25 -20.02 -23.58
C GLU A 14 -10.82 -20.93 -24.72
N ALA A 15 -10.99 -20.46 -25.96
CA ALA A 15 -10.51 -21.17 -27.15
C ALA A 15 -8.98 -21.30 -27.14
N ILE A 16 -8.24 -20.26 -26.72
CA ILE A 16 -6.79 -20.30 -26.57
C ILE A 16 -6.37 -21.28 -25.47
N GLU A 17 -7.01 -21.25 -24.30
CA GLU A 17 -6.74 -22.22 -23.21
C GLU A 17 -6.96 -23.66 -23.70
N HIS A 18 -8.04 -23.92 -24.43
CA HIS A 18 -8.32 -25.23 -25.00
C HIS A 18 -7.26 -25.65 -26.04
N GLN A 19 -6.81 -24.73 -26.91
CA GLN A 19 -5.73 -25.03 -27.86
C GLN A 19 -4.39 -25.33 -27.16
N LEU A 20 -4.08 -24.66 -26.05
CA LEU A 20 -2.88 -24.93 -25.26
C LEU A 20 -2.93 -26.31 -24.59
N GLN A 21 -4.12 -26.80 -24.22
CA GLN A 21 -4.31 -28.17 -23.72
C GLN A 21 -4.11 -29.22 -24.83
N LEU A 22 -4.64 -28.96 -26.03
CA LEU A 22 -4.47 -29.86 -27.17
C LEU A 22 -3.04 -29.87 -27.72
N ARG A 23 -2.31 -28.77 -27.58
CA ARG A 23 -0.95 -28.57 -28.12
C ARG A 23 -0.01 -28.02 -27.05
N PRO A 24 0.36 -28.81 -26.04
CA PRO A 24 1.20 -28.34 -24.93
C PRO A 24 2.60 -27.88 -25.39
N ALA A 25 3.07 -28.33 -26.55
CA ALA A 25 4.31 -27.86 -27.15
C ALA A 25 4.34 -26.35 -27.42
N LEU A 26 3.18 -25.68 -27.55
CA LEU A 26 3.10 -24.23 -27.68
C LEU A 26 3.59 -23.50 -26.42
N LEU A 27 3.51 -24.13 -25.25
CA LEU A 27 4.06 -23.57 -24.00
C LEU A 27 5.59 -23.59 -23.96
N ALA A 28 6.27 -24.19 -24.94
CA ALA A 28 7.72 -24.05 -25.11
C ALA A 28 8.11 -22.70 -25.72
N VAL A 29 7.15 -21.95 -26.29
CA VAL A 29 7.41 -20.60 -26.81
C VAL A 29 7.41 -19.61 -25.65
N PRO A 30 8.52 -18.88 -25.38
CA PRO A 30 8.66 -18.00 -24.22
C PRO A 30 7.52 -16.99 -24.05
N ALA A 31 7.13 -16.33 -25.14
CA ALA A 31 6.05 -15.35 -25.13
C ALA A 31 4.72 -15.98 -24.70
N ILE A 32 4.36 -17.13 -25.27
CA ILE A 32 3.13 -17.85 -24.94
C ILE A 32 3.16 -18.28 -23.48
N GLN A 33 4.28 -18.82 -22.99
CA GLN A 33 4.42 -19.26 -21.61
C GLN A 33 4.19 -18.12 -20.61
N VAL A 34 4.85 -16.98 -20.81
CA VAL A 34 4.76 -15.82 -19.91
C VAL A 34 3.36 -15.21 -19.95
N TYR A 35 2.81 -14.95 -21.14
CA TYR A 35 1.47 -14.37 -21.26
C TYR A 35 0.38 -15.30 -20.73
N HIS A 36 0.48 -16.61 -20.97
CA HIS A 36 -0.45 -17.59 -20.40
C HIS A 36 -0.34 -17.65 -18.88
N ALA A 37 0.87 -17.67 -18.31
CA ALA A 37 1.07 -17.63 -16.87
C ALA A 37 0.51 -16.34 -16.25
N CYS A 38 0.71 -15.20 -16.92
CA CYS A 38 0.18 -13.90 -16.49
C CYS A 38 -1.34 -13.89 -16.48
N TYR A 39 -1.97 -14.38 -17.56
CA TYR A 39 -3.41 -14.51 -17.65
C TYR A 39 -3.99 -15.38 -16.53
N ARG A 40 -3.38 -16.55 -16.29
CA ARG A 40 -3.81 -17.49 -15.24
C ARG A 40 -3.68 -16.90 -13.83
N ALA A 41 -2.61 -16.16 -13.54
CA ALA A 41 -2.40 -15.57 -12.23
C ALA A 41 -3.26 -14.32 -12.02
N VAL A 42 -3.24 -13.37 -12.96
CA VAL A 42 -3.79 -12.03 -12.75
C VAL A 42 -5.24 -11.92 -13.18
N VAL A 43 -5.61 -12.49 -14.34
CA VAL A 43 -6.95 -12.30 -14.93
C VAL A 43 -7.94 -13.33 -14.42
N ARG A 44 -7.55 -14.60 -14.32
CA ARG A 44 -8.39 -15.68 -13.78
C ARG A 44 -8.45 -15.71 -12.24
N GLY A 45 -7.81 -14.75 -11.55
CA GLY A 45 -7.78 -14.70 -10.09
C GLY A 45 -7.03 -15.89 -9.48
N GLY A 46 -5.85 -16.21 -10.05
CA GLY A 46 -5.06 -17.35 -9.65
C GLY A 46 -4.51 -17.24 -8.22
N ASP A 47 -4.02 -18.38 -7.72
CA ASP A 47 -3.43 -18.50 -6.39
C ASP A 47 -1.91 -18.27 -6.41
N ARG A 48 -1.28 -18.45 -5.24
CA ARG A 48 0.18 -18.40 -5.08
C ARG A 48 0.94 -19.30 -6.06
N SER A 49 0.42 -20.48 -6.40
CA SER A 49 1.09 -21.42 -7.31
C SER A 49 1.12 -20.88 -8.74
N THR A 50 0.03 -20.27 -9.20
CA THR A 50 -0.04 -19.67 -10.53
C THR A 50 0.86 -18.45 -10.64
N PHE A 51 0.93 -17.63 -9.60
CA PHE A 51 1.84 -16.50 -9.52
C PHE A 51 3.32 -16.94 -9.55
N GLN A 52 3.68 -18.00 -8.82
CA GLN A 52 5.05 -18.53 -8.85
C GLN A 52 5.49 -18.97 -10.25
N ARG A 53 4.57 -19.56 -11.03
CA ARG A 53 4.84 -19.91 -12.44
C ARG A 53 5.08 -18.67 -13.30
N LEU A 54 4.26 -17.63 -13.12
CA LEU A 54 4.48 -16.34 -13.80
C LEU A 54 5.86 -15.78 -13.44
N ARG A 55 6.19 -15.76 -12.15
CA ARG A 55 7.46 -15.24 -11.66
C ARG A 55 8.66 -15.94 -12.30
N GLN A 56 8.67 -17.27 -12.29
CA GLN A 56 9.72 -18.07 -12.90
C GLN A 56 9.83 -17.85 -14.41
N ALA A 57 8.70 -17.77 -15.11
CA ALA A 57 8.68 -17.53 -16.55
C ALA A 57 9.24 -16.14 -16.89
N MET A 58 8.88 -15.11 -16.12
CA MET A 58 9.42 -13.75 -16.30
C MET A 58 10.93 -13.71 -16.07
N GLU A 59 11.43 -14.29 -14.98
CA GLU A 59 12.89 -14.31 -14.70
C GLU A 59 13.68 -14.98 -15.83
N THR A 60 13.15 -16.09 -16.36
CA THR A 60 13.80 -16.87 -17.40
C THR A 60 13.82 -16.14 -18.74
N HIS A 61 12.74 -15.41 -19.08
CA HIS A 61 12.51 -14.91 -20.43
C HIS A 61 12.52 -13.39 -20.59
N GLN A 62 12.66 -12.61 -19.51
CA GLN A 62 12.56 -11.14 -19.53
C GLN A 62 13.40 -10.43 -20.62
N HIS A 63 14.59 -10.95 -20.94
CA HIS A 63 15.47 -10.35 -21.95
C HIS A 63 14.99 -10.52 -23.40
N GLY A 64 14.03 -11.43 -23.63
CA GLY A 64 13.45 -11.67 -24.95
C GLY A 64 12.27 -10.77 -25.29
N PHE A 65 11.82 -9.92 -24.37
CA PHE A 65 10.66 -9.05 -24.54
C PHE A 65 11.06 -7.61 -24.88
N PRO A 66 10.24 -6.91 -25.68
CA PRO A 66 10.32 -5.46 -25.77
C PRO A 66 10.20 -4.80 -24.40
N LYS A 67 10.94 -3.71 -24.18
CA LYS A 67 10.99 -3.02 -22.89
C LYS A 67 9.62 -2.61 -22.33
N GLN A 68 8.70 -2.22 -23.21
CA GLN A 68 7.34 -1.84 -22.81
C GLN A 68 6.54 -3.06 -22.35
N GLU A 69 6.59 -4.17 -23.09
CA GLU A 69 5.87 -5.40 -22.73
C GLU A 69 6.35 -5.99 -21.39
N ILE A 70 7.67 -6.07 -21.19
CA ILE A 70 8.19 -6.59 -19.91
C ILE A 70 7.84 -5.68 -18.74
N ARG A 71 7.87 -4.36 -18.93
CA ARG A 71 7.41 -3.39 -17.92
C ARG A 71 5.96 -3.67 -17.53
N ASP A 72 5.06 -3.84 -18.49
CA ASP A 72 3.64 -4.08 -18.21
C ASP A 72 3.43 -5.38 -17.44
N LEU A 73 4.19 -6.44 -17.78
CA LEU A 73 4.19 -7.70 -17.02
C LEU A 73 4.66 -7.52 -15.57
N TYR A 74 5.70 -6.72 -15.33
CA TYR A 74 6.16 -6.40 -13.97
C TYR A 74 5.10 -5.63 -13.18
N LEU A 75 4.43 -4.64 -13.79
CA LEU A 75 3.37 -3.89 -13.14
C LEU A 75 2.17 -4.79 -12.78
N LEU A 76 1.78 -5.70 -13.67
CA LEU A 76 0.73 -6.69 -13.41
C LEU A 76 1.10 -7.64 -12.26
N ALA A 77 2.34 -8.14 -12.24
CA ALA A 77 2.83 -9.02 -11.17
C ALA A 77 2.89 -8.29 -9.82
N ILE A 78 3.37 -7.04 -9.79
CA ILE A 78 3.37 -6.19 -8.60
C ILE A 78 1.94 -5.98 -8.07
N ASN A 79 1.01 -5.62 -8.97
CA ASN A 79 -0.38 -5.40 -8.59
C ASN A 79 -1.01 -6.67 -8.01
N PHE A 80 -0.72 -7.84 -8.57
CA PHE A 80 -1.13 -9.12 -7.97
C PHE A 80 -0.64 -9.25 -6.53
N CYS A 81 0.65 -9.00 -6.26
CA CYS A 81 1.19 -9.07 -4.90
C CYS A 81 0.51 -8.07 -3.95
N ILE A 82 0.25 -6.84 -4.40
CA ILE A 82 -0.45 -5.83 -3.60
C ILE A 82 -1.88 -6.28 -3.27
N HIS A 83 -2.60 -6.87 -4.23
CA HIS A 83 -3.93 -7.42 -3.98
C HIS A 83 -3.90 -8.59 -2.99
N ALA A 84 -2.93 -9.51 -3.11
CA ALA A 84 -2.75 -10.62 -2.18
C ALA A 84 -2.43 -10.12 -0.76
N LEU A 85 -1.58 -9.10 -0.64
CA LEU A 85 -1.26 -8.45 0.64
C LEU A 85 -2.48 -7.83 1.30
N ASN A 86 -3.34 -7.17 0.52
CA ASN A 86 -4.57 -6.57 1.03
C ASN A 86 -5.58 -7.63 1.50
N ARG A 87 -5.46 -8.89 1.07
CA ARG A 87 -6.22 -10.04 1.59
C ARG A 87 -5.56 -10.70 2.81
N GLY A 88 -4.40 -10.22 3.24
CA GLY A 88 -3.65 -10.79 4.37
C GLY A 88 -2.79 -12.00 4.01
N GLU A 89 -2.53 -12.26 2.73
CA GLU A 89 -1.70 -13.39 2.33
C GLU A 89 -0.21 -13.13 2.64
N GLU A 90 0.34 -13.96 3.54
CA GLU A 90 1.73 -13.86 3.98
C GLU A 90 2.73 -14.20 2.86
N GLY A 91 3.92 -13.61 2.95
CA GLY A 91 5.02 -13.84 1.99
C GLY A 91 5.00 -12.95 0.75
N PHE A 92 3.84 -12.40 0.36
CA PHE A 92 3.77 -11.48 -0.80
C PHE A 92 4.42 -10.11 -0.54
N ALA A 93 4.71 -9.76 0.71
CA ALA A 93 5.41 -8.51 1.05
C ALA A 93 6.84 -8.52 0.49
N GLN A 94 7.56 -9.62 0.75
CA GLN A 94 8.93 -9.80 0.27
C GLN A 94 8.96 -9.90 -1.25
N GLU A 95 7.98 -10.58 -1.85
CA GLU A 95 7.88 -10.73 -3.30
C GLU A 95 7.62 -9.38 -3.99
N ALA A 96 6.62 -8.62 -3.53
CA ALA A 96 6.33 -7.28 -4.04
C ALA A 96 7.56 -6.37 -3.94
N PHE A 97 8.24 -6.38 -2.78
CA PHE A 97 9.44 -5.58 -2.57
C PHE A 97 10.57 -5.95 -3.54
N THR A 98 10.76 -7.24 -3.80
CA THR A 98 11.76 -7.74 -4.76
C THR A 98 11.44 -7.29 -6.18
N LEU A 99 10.18 -7.42 -6.62
CA LEU A 99 9.73 -6.99 -7.94
C LEU A 99 9.84 -5.48 -8.13
N TYR A 100 9.53 -4.68 -7.11
CA TYR A 100 9.77 -3.23 -7.15
C TYR A 100 11.26 -2.91 -7.30
N GLY A 101 12.13 -3.59 -6.53
CA GLY A 101 13.58 -3.39 -6.62
C GLY A 101 14.12 -3.67 -8.03
N GLN A 102 13.71 -4.78 -8.65
CA GLN A 102 14.05 -5.11 -10.03
C GLN A 102 13.51 -4.07 -11.01
N SER A 103 12.25 -3.67 -10.85
CA SER A 103 11.61 -2.67 -11.71
C SER A 103 12.28 -1.30 -11.62
N LEU A 104 12.79 -0.90 -10.44
CA LEU A 104 13.55 0.34 -10.25
C LEU A 104 14.88 0.33 -11.00
N GLN A 105 15.62 -0.78 -10.94
CA GLN A 105 16.91 -0.92 -11.64
C GLN A 105 16.74 -0.81 -13.15
N GLN A 106 15.61 -1.27 -13.68
CA GLN A 106 15.32 -1.27 -15.12
C GLN A 106 14.54 -0.02 -15.58
N GLY A 107 14.09 0.84 -14.66
CA GLY A 107 13.32 2.04 -14.98
C GLY A 107 11.86 1.78 -15.37
N TYR A 108 11.29 0.63 -15.01
CA TYR A 108 9.92 0.22 -15.40
C TYR A 108 8.82 0.97 -14.66
N LEU A 109 9.13 1.61 -13.53
CA LEU A 109 8.15 2.30 -12.66
C LEU A 109 7.87 3.75 -13.06
N LEU A 110 8.44 4.24 -14.18
CA LEU A 110 8.25 5.61 -14.62
C LEU A 110 7.05 5.72 -15.57
N GLU A 111 6.06 6.52 -15.19
CA GLU A 111 4.94 6.97 -16.00
C GLU A 111 5.17 8.44 -16.36
N ASP A 112 5.29 8.74 -17.66
CA ASP A 112 5.63 10.08 -18.15
C ASP A 112 6.86 10.70 -17.46
N GLY A 113 7.88 9.87 -17.19
CA GLY A 113 9.11 10.26 -16.52
C GLY A 113 9.03 10.36 -14.99
N HIS A 114 7.88 10.05 -14.39
CA HIS A 114 7.64 10.18 -12.96
C HIS A 114 7.29 8.85 -12.30
N ILE A 115 7.66 8.67 -11.03
CA ILE A 115 7.17 7.56 -10.21
C ILE A 115 5.78 7.95 -9.67
N PRO A 116 4.73 7.13 -9.86
CA PRO A 116 3.43 7.37 -9.23
C PRO A 116 3.55 7.40 -7.70
N GLU A 117 2.80 8.28 -7.03
CA GLU A 117 2.90 8.47 -5.58
C GLU A 117 2.46 7.22 -4.81
N SER A 118 1.48 6.51 -5.35
CA SER A 118 1.04 5.20 -4.85
C SER A 118 2.19 4.19 -4.89
N THR A 119 2.91 4.11 -6.01
CA THR A 119 4.09 3.25 -6.17
C THR A 119 5.18 3.62 -5.17
N PHE A 120 5.53 4.91 -5.06
CA PHE A 120 6.52 5.38 -4.08
C PHE A 120 6.11 5.04 -2.64
N GLY A 121 4.86 5.33 -2.27
CA GLY A 121 4.31 5.03 -0.95
C GLY A 121 4.24 3.53 -0.63
N ASN A 122 3.93 2.70 -1.63
CA ASN A 122 3.91 1.24 -1.50
C ASN A 122 5.32 0.69 -1.24
N ILE A 123 6.32 1.14 -2.00
CA ILE A 123 7.71 0.73 -1.83
C ILE A 123 8.21 1.07 -0.42
N VAL A 124 7.96 2.31 0.04
CA VAL A 124 8.30 2.72 1.41
C VAL A 124 7.59 1.82 2.42
N SER A 125 6.27 1.64 2.29
CA SER A 125 5.49 0.86 3.26
C SER A 125 5.92 -0.61 3.32
N LEU A 126 6.27 -1.22 2.19
CA LEU A 126 6.81 -2.58 2.13
C LEU A 126 8.19 -2.66 2.77
N GLY A 127 9.09 -1.72 2.45
CA GLY A 127 10.42 -1.67 3.04
C GLY A 127 10.37 -1.53 4.56
N LEU A 128 9.48 -0.67 5.08
CA LEU A 128 9.24 -0.52 6.51
C LEU A 128 8.68 -1.81 7.14
N LYS A 129 7.66 -2.45 6.53
CA LYS A 129 7.10 -3.72 7.01
C LYS A 129 8.13 -4.85 7.06
N LEU A 130 9.13 -4.80 6.17
CA LEU A 130 10.22 -5.77 6.09
C LEU A 130 11.48 -5.34 6.88
N ASN A 131 11.40 -4.27 7.68
CA ASN A 131 12.50 -3.70 8.46
C ASN A 131 13.76 -3.38 7.62
N ARG A 132 13.57 -2.94 6.36
CA ARG A 132 14.64 -2.54 5.43
C ARG A 132 14.93 -1.05 5.52
N PHE A 133 15.21 -0.55 6.73
CA PHE A 133 15.27 0.89 6.99
C PHE A 133 16.35 1.62 6.17
N ASP A 134 17.59 1.11 6.13
CA ASP A 134 18.68 1.74 5.38
C ASP A 134 18.34 1.86 3.89
N TRP A 135 17.79 0.77 3.33
CA TRP A 135 17.36 0.75 1.94
C TRP A 135 16.25 1.76 1.67
N VAL A 136 15.27 1.89 2.58
CA VAL A 136 14.19 2.88 2.44
C VAL A 136 14.73 4.30 2.50
N THR A 137 15.69 4.58 3.38
CA THR A 137 16.36 5.89 3.46
C THR A 137 17.05 6.24 2.15
N ASP A 138 17.84 5.32 1.60
CA ASP A 138 18.52 5.51 0.32
C ASP A 138 17.52 5.68 -0.83
N PHE A 139 16.48 4.84 -0.87
CA PHE A 139 15.40 4.95 -1.84
C PHE A 139 14.73 6.32 -1.82
N ILE A 140 14.35 6.83 -0.65
CA ILE A 140 13.71 8.14 -0.53
C ILE A 140 14.65 9.23 -1.05
N ARG A 141 15.92 9.22 -0.63
CA ARG A 141 16.92 10.20 -1.05
C ARG A 141 17.14 10.21 -2.55
N GLU A 142 17.25 9.04 -3.17
CA GLU A 142 17.60 8.90 -4.58
C GLU A 142 16.41 9.04 -5.52
N ARG A 143 15.20 8.67 -5.05
CA ARG A 143 14.02 8.57 -5.92
C ARG A 143 13.02 9.70 -5.75
N ALA A 144 13.15 10.53 -4.71
CA ALA A 144 12.29 11.69 -4.50
C ALA A 144 12.24 12.64 -5.70
N CYS A 145 13.35 12.83 -6.42
CA CYS A 145 13.42 13.72 -7.59
C CYS A 145 12.61 13.22 -8.80
N PHE A 146 12.21 11.95 -8.83
CA PHE A 146 11.35 11.39 -9.88
C PHE A 146 9.87 11.49 -9.52
N LEU A 147 9.50 12.02 -8.35
CA LEU A 147 8.10 12.34 -8.07
C LEU A 147 7.67 13.58 -8.87
N ARG A 148 6.37 13.70 -9.13
CA ARG A 148 5.84 14.95 -9.71
C ARG A 148 6.19 16.14 -8.81
N PRO A 149 6.47 17.33 -9.37
CA PRO A 149 6.98 18.49 -8.60
C PRO A 149 6.18 18.83 -7.35
N GLU A 150 4.85 18.67 -7.40
CA GLU A 150 3.95 18.92 -6.27
C GLU A 150 4.15 17.97 -5.07
N PHE A 151 4.77 16.80 -5.27
CA PHE A 151 5.01 15.79 -4.23
C PHE A 151 6.46 15.69 -3.78
N GLN A 152 7.42 16.25 -4.51
CA GLN A 152 8.87 16.10 -4.25
C GLN A 152 9.31 16.58 -2.86
N LYS A 153 8.52 17.44 -2.20
CA LYS A 153 8.77 17.86 -0.81
C LYS A 153 7.95 17.05 0.19
N SER A 154 6.62 17.09 0.07
CA SER A 154 5.71 16.56 1.09
C SER A 154 5.74 15.04 1.21
N LEU A 155 5.82 14.32 0.09
CA LEU A 155 5.75 12.85 0.12
C LEU A 155 7.04 12.22 0.68
N PRO A 156 8.26 12.65 0.30
CA PRO A 156 9.49 12.22 0.97
C PRO A 156 9.52 12.57 2.45
N SER A 157 9.09 13.78 2.83
CA SER A 157 9.02 14.18 4.25
C SER A 157 8.08 13.28 5.05
N TYR A 158 6.91 12.95 4.50
CA TYR A 158 5.98 12.02 5.12
C TYR A 158 6.54 10.59 5.19
N ALA A 159 7.25 10.14 4.16
CA ALA A 159 7.91 8.83 4.14
C ALA A 159 9.02 8.72 5.20
N LEU A 160 9.83 9.77 5.36
CA LEU A 160 10.85 9.85 6.42
C LEU A 160 10.20 9.87 7.81
N ALA A 161 9.08 10.58 7.99
CA ALA A 161 8.35 10.56 9.26
C ALA A 161 7.86 9.16 9.63
N LYS A 162 7.37 8.39 8.65
CA LYS A 162 7.01 6.99 8.85
C LYS A 162 8.22 6.14 9.24
N LEU A 163 9.36 6.34 8.57
CA LEU A 163 10.59 5.63 8.90
C LEU A 163 11.06 5.92 10.32
N ALA A 164 11.10 7.20 10.72
CA ALA A 164 11.44 7.62 12.08
C ALA A 164 10.47 7.01 13.12
N TYR A 165 9.18 6.98 12.82
CA TYR A 165 8.18 6.34 13.68
C TYR A 165 8.44 4.84 13.88
N GLU A 166 8.70 4.09 12.82
CA GLU A 166 9.03 2.65 12.92
C GLU A 166 10.35 2.40 13.67
N GLN A 167 11.30 3.34 13.59
CA GLN A 167 12.55 3.33 14.37
C GLN A 167 12.38 3.80 15.82
N ARG A 168 11.15 4.13 16.25
CA ARG A 168 10.83 4.68 17.59
C ARG A 168 11.43 6.06 17.88
N LEU A 169 11.79 6.79 16.83
CA LEU A 169 12.26 8.18 16.90
C LEU A 169 11.07 9.15 16.84
N LEU A 170 10.24 9.12 17.89
CA LEU A 170 8.94 9.79 17.92
C LEU A 170 9.02 11.33 17.75
N ALA A 171 9.98 11.98 18.43
CA ALA A 171 10.16 13.43 18.32
C ALA A 171 10.59 13.85 16.91
N GLU A 172 11.47 13.09 16.27
CA GLU A 172 11.90 13.32 14.89
C GLU A 172 10.74 13.12 13.91
N ALA A 173 9.91 12.10 14.11
CA ALA A 173 8.70 11.90 13.32
C ALA A 173 7.77 13.13 13.35
N LEU A 174 7.58 13.76 14.52
CA LEU A 174 6.79 15.00 14.63
C LEU A 174 7.43 16.17 13.88
N GLN A 175 8.76 16.35 14.00
CA GLN A 175 9.46 17.42 13.28
C GLN A 175 9.30 17.27 11.77
N LEU A 176 9.44 16.06 11.24
CA LEU A 176 9.25 15.73 9.83
C LEU A 176 7.79 15.89 9.38
N LEU A 177 6.81 15.74 10.28
CA LEU A 177 5.40 15.94 9.98
C LEU A 177 5.02 17.42 9.86
N VAL A 178 5.75 18.33 10.52
CA VAL A 178 5.53 19.78 10.39
C VAL A 178 5.83 20.27 8.97
N THR A 179 6.80 19.65 8.28
CA THR A 179 7.21 20.03 6.92
C THR A 179 6.35 19.42 5.81
N VAL A 180 5.35 18.59 6.16
CA VAL A 180 4.44 17.98 5.17
C VAL A 180 3.37 19.00 4.76
N GLU A 181 3.53 19.63 3.61
CA GLU A 181 2.44 20.40 2.98
C GLU A 181 1.38 19.44 2.43
N ALA A 182 0.38 19.14 3.26
CA ALA A 182 -0.63 18.14 2.98
C ALA A 182 -1.81 18.68 2.16
N ARG A 183 -1.55 19.06 0.90
CA ARG A 183 -2.59 19.56 -0.02
C ARG A 183 -3.52 18.45 -0.51
N GLN A 184 -2.98 17.25 -0.68
CA GLN A 184 -3.73 16.09 -1.13
C GLN A 184 -4.35 15.35 0.05
N PRO A 185 -5.64 14.94 -0.03
CA PRO A 185 -6.32 14.30 1.09
C PRO A 185 -5.58 13.09 1.67
N PHE A 186 -5.01 12.23 0.83
CA PHE A 186 -4.29 11.03 1.30
C PHE A 186 -3.05 11.37 2.16
N LEU A 187 -2.30 12.42 1.80
CA LEU A 187 -1.17 12.89 2.61
C LEU A 187 -1.63 13.54 3.90
N TYR A 188 -2.70 14.34 3.84
CA TYR A 188 -3.29 14.99 5.01
C TYR A 188 -3.68 13.97 6.05
N PHE A 189 -4.51 13.01 5.66
CA PHE A 189 -4.95 12.01 6.60
C PHE A 189 -3.83 11.08 7.04
N GLY A 190 -2.92 10.67 6.15
CA GLY A 190 -1.76 9.86 6.52
C GLY A 190 -0.89 10.53 7.58
N ALA A 191 -0.57 11.82 7.39
CA ALA A 191 0.20 12.61 8.34
C ALA A 191 -0.55 12.74 9.68
N LYS A 192 -1.85 13.01 9.65
CA LYS A 192 -2.67 13.17 10.87
C LYS A 192 -2.83 11.86 11.64
N THR A 193 -3.00 10.74 10.95
CA THR A 193 -2.98 9.41 11.57
C THR A 193 -1.64 9.14 12.23
N LEU A 194 -0.52 9.50 11.59
CA LEU A 194 0.81 9.31 12.21
C LEU A 194 1.00 10.23 13.43
N GLN A 195 0.60 11.51 13.34
CA GLN A 195 0.63 12.43 14.48
C GLN A 195 -0.19 11.91 15.67
N LEU A 196 -1.38 11.35 15.40
CA LEU A 196 -2.24 10.75 16.41
C LEU A 196 -1.51 9.64 17.17
N LYS A 197 -0.86 8.72 16.44
CA LYS A 197 -0.12 7.61 17.05
C LYS A 197 1.04 8.13 17.90
N VAL A 198 1.79 9.10 17.37
CA VAL A 198 2.93 9.68 18.09
C VAL A 198 2.49 10.41 19.36
N PHE A 199 1.46 11.27 19.29
CA PHE A 199 0.96 11.96 20.48
C PHE A 199 0.44 11.00 21.54
N TYR A 200 -0.25 9.93 21.12
CA TYR A 200 -0.71 8.90 22.04
C TYR A 200 0.47 8.21 22.75
N GLU A 201 1.48 7.78 21.99
CA GLU A 201 2.67 7.08 22.54
C GLU A 201 3.55 7.99 23.41
N LEU A 202 3.55 9.30 23.17
CA LEU A 202 4.24 10.28 24.02
C LEU A 202 3.43 10.73 25.24
N GLY A 203 2.14 10.41 25.31
CA GLY A 203 1.24 10.90 26.37
C GLY A 203 0.88 12.38 26.23
N GLU A 204 0.98 12.94 25.03
CA GLU A 204 0.67 14.34 24.71
C GLU A 204 -0.85 14.52 24.50
N TRP A 205 -1.62 14.37 25.58
CA TRP A 205 -3.08 14.26 25.52
C TRP A 205 -3.77 15.52 25.00
N ASP A 206 -3.33 16.71 25.40
CA ASP A 206 -3.91 17.99 24.95
C ASP A 206 -3.69 18.22 23.44
N ALA A 207 -2.50 17.85 22.94
CA ALA A 207 -2.16 17.92 21.53
C ALA A 207 -2.99 16.90 20.73
N LEU A 208 -3.17 15.71 21.27
CA LEU A 208 -4.00 14.67 20.66
C LEU A 208 -5.48 15.10 20.60
N ASP A 209 -6.06 15.63 21.68
CA ASP A 209 -7.45 16.10 21.68
C ASP A 209 -7.67 17.23 20.64
N SER A 210 -6.76 18.20 20.62
CA SER A 210 -6.74 19.28 19.62
C SER A 210 -6.66 18.75 18.19
N LEU A 211 -5.83 17.73 17.95
CA LEU A 211 -5.70 17.06 16.67
C LEU A 211 -7.01 16.39 16.26
N LEU A 212 -7.62 15.60 17.15
CA LEU A 212 -8.89 14.91 16.88
C LEU A 212 -10.01 15.89 16.57
N GLU A 213 -10.06 17.03 17.26
CA GLU A 213 -11.04 18.06 17.00
C GLU A 213 -10.83 18.73 15.64
N SER A 214 -9.58 19.02 15.26
CA SER A 214 -9.26 19.53 13.92
C SER A 214 -9.65 18.55 12.80
N LEU A 215 -9.42 17.25 13.00
CA LEU A 215 -9.81 16.18 12.08
C LEU A 215 -11.33 16.08 11.95
N ARG A 216 -12.07 16.18 13.06
CA ARG A 216 -13.53 16.20 13.07
C ARG A 216 -14.07 17.34 12.20
N VAL A 217 -13.57 18.56 12.39
CA VAL A 217 -13.99 19.74 11.62
C VAL A 217 -13.65 19.56 10.14
N TYR A 218 -12.48 19.01 9.81
CA TYR A 218 -12.10 18.73 8.42
C TYR A 218 -13.06 17.74 7.75
N LEU A 219 -13.37 16.62 8.41
CA LEU A 219 -14.29 15.59 7.91
C LEU A 219 -15.73 16.09 7.73
N GLN A 220 -16.16 17.07 8.54
CA GLN A 220 -17.46 17.72 8.38
C GLN A 220 -17.53 18.64 7.16
N ARG A 221 -16.43 19.32 6.82
CA ARG A 221 -16.35 20.24 5.67
C ARG A 221 -16.16 19.54 4.33
N HIS A 222 -15.75 18.28 4.32
CA HIS A 222 -15.45 17.52 3.10
C HIS A 222 -16.25 16.21 3.05
N PRO A 223 -17.56 16.26 2.74
CA PRO A 223 -18.39 15.06 2.64
C PRO A 223 -17.97 14.14 1.48
N ASP A 224 -17.36 14.67 0.43
CA ASP A 224 -17.07 13.98 -0.84
C ASP A 224 -15.80 13.10 -0.82
N LEU A 225 -15.32 12.70 0.36
CA LEU A 225 -14.11 11.86 0.51
C LEU A 225 -14.31 10.38 0.12
N GLY A 226 -15.51 10.00 -0.34
CA GLY A 226 -15.84 8.66 -0.78
C GLY A 226 -15.59 7.59 0.30
N TYR A 227 -15.10 6.42 -0.14
CA TYR A 227 -14.87 5.26 0.73
C TYR A 227 -13.81 5.50 1.82
N HIS A 228 -12.97 6.51 1.68
CA HIS A 228 -11.98 6.87 2.70
C HIS A 228 -12.60 7.52 3.94
N ARG A 229 -13.82 8.07 3.82
CA ARG A 229 -14.46 8.79 4.93
C ARG A 229 -14.82 7.88 6.09
N GLU A 230 -15.37 6.70 5.80
CA GLU A 230 -15.76 5.71 6.82
C GLU A 230 -14.57 5.33 7.70
N HIS A 231 -13.44 5.08 7.06
CA HIS A 231 -12.18 4.76 7.72
C HIS A 231 -11.75 5.84 8.72
N TYR A 232 -11.76 7.12 8.33
CA TYR A 232 -11.33 8.21 9.22
C TYR A 232 -12.35 8.55 10.31
N LEU A 233 -13.64 8.26 10.09
CA LEU A 233 -14.63 8.32 11.16
C LEU A 233 -14.37 7.27 12.23
N LEU A 234 -14.06 6.03 11.83
CA LEU A 234 -13.67 4.97 12.75
C LEU A 234 -12.39 5.35 13.51
N LEU A 235 -11.40 5.92 12.82
CA LEU A 235 -10.17 6.43 13.46
C LEU A 235 -10.50 7.46 14.55
N LEU A 236 -11.36 8.45 14.24
CA LEU A 236 -11.77 9.48 15.21
C LEU A 236 -12.53 8.89 16.39
N GLN A 237 -13.49 7.99 16.12
CA GLN A 237 -14.30 7.33 17.13
C GLN A 237 -13.44 6.50 18.08
N PHE A 238 -12.59 5.64 17.55
CA PHE A 238 -11.75 4.76 18.36
C PHE A 238 -10.68 5.55 19.11
N ALA A 239 -10.09 6.59 18.51
CA ALA A 239 -9.12 7.44 19.22
C ALA A 239 -9.75 8.17 20.40
N ARG A 240 -10.96 8.73 20.25
CA ARG A 240 -11.67 9.39 21.36
C ARG A 240 -12.00 8.42 22.48
N ARG A 241 -12.43 7.21 22.16
CA ARG A 241 -12.69 6.17 23.16
C ARG A 241 -11.42 5.71 23.86
N LEU A 242 -10.31 5.60 23.11
CA LEU A 242 -9.01 5.25 23.67
C LEU A 242 -8.51 6.31 24.66
N LEU A 243 -8.75 7.60 24.40
CA LEU A 243 -8.46 8.69 25.35
C LEU A 243 -9.33 8.67 26.62
N GLN A 244 -10.59 8.27 26.49
CA GLN A 244 -11.56 8.26 27.59
C GLN A 244 -11.48 6.98 28.43
N LEU A 245 -10.73 5.98 27.98
CA LEU A 245 -10.63 4.68 28.64
C LEU A 245 -9.85 4.79 29.95
N SER A 246 -10.51 4.41 31.04
CA SER A 246 -9.84 4.25 32.32
C SER A 246 -8.89 3.05 32.30
N PRO A 247 -7.67 3.15 32.87
CA PRO A 247 -6.74 2.03 32.95
C PRO A 247 -7.29 0.78 33.67
N VAL A 248 -8.23 0.98 34.59
CA VAL A 248 -8.81 -0.09 35.43
C VAL A 248 -10.11 -0.70 34.90
N ASP A 249 -10.73 -0.10 33.87
CA ASP A 249 -11.99 -0.59 33.32
C ASP A 249 -11.77 -1.68 32.26
N GLN A 250 -11.58 -2.92 32.74
CA GLN A 250 -11.37 -4.08 31.89
C GLN A 250 -12.58 -4.40 30.99
N GLN A 251 -13.79 -4.09 31.45
CA GLN A 251 -15.01 -4.36 30.67
C GLN A 251 -15.11 -3.39 29.49
N ALA A 252 -14.86 -2.10 29.70
CA ALA A 252 -14.84 -1.12 28.61
C ALA A 252 -13.70 -1.40 27.61
N ARG A 253 -12.53 -1.85 28.09
CA ARG A 253 -11.41 -2.27 27.21
C ARG A 253 -11.79 -3.48 26.34
N ALA A 254 -12.42 -4.49 26.93
CA ALA A 254 -12.89 -5.66 26.19
C ALA A 254 -13.94 -5.29 25.15
N ALA A 255 -14.91 -4.43 25.50
CA ALA A 255 -15.92 -3.96 24.56
C ALA A 255 -15.31 -3.18 23.37
N LEU A 256 -14.36 -2.27 23.64
CA LEU A 256 -13.69 -1.54 22.55
C LEU A 256 -12.86 -2.48 21.66
N ARG A 257 -12.21 -3.49 22.24
CA ARG A 257 -11.45 -4.50 21.50
C ARG A 257 -12.34 -5.25 20.50
N GLU A 258 -13.52 -5.71 20.92
CA GLU A 258 -14.48 -6.38 20.04
C GLU A 258 -14.95 -5.47 18.91
N GLU A 259 -15.29 -4.21 19.21
CA GLU A 259 -15.73 -3.25 18.19
C GLU A 259 -14.64 -2.94 17.15
N ILE A 260 -13.36 -2.89 17.57
CA ILE A 260 -12.22 -2.71 16.66
C ILE A 260 -12.03 -3.94 15.75
N ASN A 261 -12.25 -5.14 16.28
CA ASN A 261 -12.17 -6.39 15.50
C ASN A 261 -13.30 -6.48 14.46
N ASP A 262 -14.52 -6.08 14.83
CA ASP A 262 -15.69 -6.13 13.95
C ASP A 262 -15.70 -5.05 12.85
N ALA A 263 -14.90 -4.00 13.01
CA ALA A 263 -14.83 -2.89 12.06
C ALA A 263 -14.17 -3.32 10.73
N LYS A 264 -14.96 -3.65 9.70
CA LYS A 264 -14.49 -4.19 8.41
C LYS A 264 -13.47 -3.32 7.67
N ALA A 265 -13.60 -1.98 7.71
CA ALA A 265 -12.79 -1.04 6.93
C ALA A 265 -11.69 -0.32 7.74
N PHE A 266 -11.31 -0.83 8.91
CA PHE A 266 -10.36 -0.16 9.79
C PHE A 266 -8.91 -0.63 9.60
N ARG A 267 -8.07 0.22 9.00
CA ARG A 267 -6.68 -0.10 8.65
C ARG A 267 -5.71 -0.06 9.84
N GLU A 268 -5.93 0.81 10.82
CA GLU A 268 -5.08 0.92 12.02
C GLU A 268 -5.44 -0.08 13.13
N ARG A 269 -6.24 -1.11 12.82
CA ARG A 269 -6.70 -2.13 13.77
C ARG A 269 -5.56 -2.64 14.66
N GLU A 270 -4.49 -3.14 14.06
CA GLU A 270 -3.33 -3.69 14.78
C GLU A 270 -2.69 -2.68 15.74
N TRP A 271 -2.65 -1.40 15.38
CA TRP A 271 -2.08 -0.39 16.26
C TRP A 271 -2.98 -0.12 17.47
N PHE A 272 -4.30 0.02 17.26
CA PHE A 272 -5.25 0.25 18.34
C PHE A 272 -5.34 -0.94 19.30
N LEU A 273 -5.33 -2.17 18.78
CA LEU A 273 -5.35 -3.38 19.61
C LEU A 273 -4.14 -3.44 20.56
N ARG A 274 -2.95 -3.05 20.08
CA ARG A 274 -1.74 -2.96 20.91
C ARG A 274 -1.85 -1.93 22.03
N GLN A 275 -2.62 -0.85 21.86
CA GLN A 275 -2.83 0.14 22.93
C GLN A 275 -3.82 -0.34 24.01
N LEU A 276 -4.53 -1.45 23.78
CA LEU A 276 -5.49 -2.04 24.71
C LEU A 276 -4.94 -3.25 25.47
N GLU A 277 -3.73 -3.70 25.13
CA GLU A 277 -2.96 -4.69 25.89
C GLU A 277 -2.54 -4.08 27.24
#